data_AF-A0A974BE08-F1
#
_entry.id   AF-A0A974BE08-F1
#
_cell.length_a   1.000
_cell.length_b   1.000
_cell.length_c   1.000
_cell.angle_alpha   90.00
_cell.angle_beta   90.00
_cell.angle_gamma   90.00
#
_symmetry.space_group_name_H-M   'P 1'
#
loop_
_entity.id
_entity.type
_entity.pdbx_description
1 polymer ?
#
loop_
_entity_poly.entity_id
_entity_poly.type
_entity_poly.pdbx_seq_one_letter_code
_entity_poly.pdbx_strand_id
1 'polypeptide(L)'
;MELPWGALLEVSEELGKAELAALKFLSREHVPRARLEAARSPHELFEALWECGALEAGNMGLLRELLYRIGRIDLLAAHLGSGREQVERELREPRPGQARVAPYSYLLFQLSEDVTKDELMSFKFHLDGALPRSKLTPETTMLDIFIEMEKKGLLGKDNLGMLKSLCEKVNISLWNRMEDGLNLFGKTKQSSLFPLVILEELPGEEGIGSVPCCAPEQRAVVSPAVSFQQLEAYKMSSRPRGVCLILNNHNFARAREGVLQLGCLRDRNGTDVDAAALSNVFSKLHFSVKERRDLTAEEIRKTVNIFRCEDHEDKDCFVCCILSHGKKGIIYGVDGEEVPIRELTTSFTAQNCHSLAGKPKVFFIQACQGDALQKAVTIEADAGEQDASAEGDRRFQQECIPAEADFLLGMATLQDYVSFRSPREGTWYIQALCQHLESRCPRGDSVVSILTAVNREVSRKTGRWNAEKQMPQPIMTLQKRLIFPVN
;
A
#
# COMPACT_ATOMS: atom_id res chain seq x y z
N MET A 1 -4.17 -31.42 -33.08
CA MET A 1 -3.72 -30.41 -32.10
C MET A 1 -2.68 -31.07 -31.24
N GLU A 2 -1.49 -30.49 -31.16
CA GLU A 2 -0.50 -30.94 -30.19
C GLU A 2 -1.02 -30.64 -28.79
N LEU A 3 -0.84 -31.58 -27.86
CA LEU A 3 -1.21 -31.37 -26.47
C LEU A 3 -0.22 -30.38 -25.86
N PRO A 4 -0.66 -29.40 -25.03
CA PRO A 4 0.23 -28.42 -24.40
C PRO A 4 1.12 -29.02 -23.29
N TRP A 5 1.39 -30.33 -23.35
CA TRP A 5 2.15 -31.08 -22.36
C TRP A 5 3.59 -30.60 -22.19
N GLY A 6 4.21 -30.03 -23.22
CA GLY A 6 5.54 -29.39 -23.08
C GLY A 6 5.51 -28.25 -22.06
N ALA A 7 4.64 -27.25 -22.28
CA ALA A 7 4.49 -26.11 -21.36
C ALA A 7 3.96 -26.53 -19.97
N LEU A 8 3.06 -27.52 -19.90
CA LEU A 8 2.58 -28.06 -18.63
C LEU A 8 3.68 -28.81 -17.86
N LEU A 9 4.57 -29.52 -18.56
CA LEU A 9 5.71 -30.21 -17.95
C LEU A 9 6.72 -29.21 -17.39
N GLU A 10 7.14 -28.22 -18.20
CA GLU A 10 8.04 -27.13 -17.78
C GLU A 10 7.49 -26.39 -16.54
N VAL A 11 6.21 -26.00 -16.55
CA VAL A 11 5.55 -25.39 -15.38
C VAL A 11 5.51 -26.35 -14.18
N SER A 12 5.37 -27.65 -14.40
CA SER A 12 5.28 -28.64 -13.31
C SER A 12 6.62 -28.94 -12.64
N GLU A 13 7.73 -28.86 -13.38
CA GLU A 13 9.09 -29.07 -12.86
C GLU A 13 9.53 -27.92 -11.94
N GLU A 14 9.04 -26.71 -12.22
CA GLU A 14 9.31 -25.49 -11.43
C GLU A 14 8.49 -25.39 -10.13
N LEU A 15 7.54 -26.30 -9.86
CA LEU A 15 6.61 -26.21 -8.73
C LEU A 15 6.94 -27.20 -7.60
N GLY A 16 7.15 -26.67 -6.39
CA GLY A 16 7.46 -27.45 -5.20
C GLY A 16 6.26 -28.05 -4.45
N LYS A 17 6.55 -28.78 -3.37
CA LYS A 17 5.53 -29.48 -2.56
C LYS A 17 4.49 -28.54 -1.91
N ALA A 18 4.90 -27.34 -1.51
CA ALA A 18 4.01 -26.35 -0.92
C ALA A 18 3.04 -25.78 -1.96
N GLU A 19 3.54 -25.46 -3.15
CA GLU A 19 2.73 -24.98 -4.28
C GLU A 19 1.77 -26.07 -4.76
N LEU A 20 2.20 -27.34 -4.82
CA LEU A 20 1.30 -28.48 -5.09
C LEU A 20 0.14 -28.54 -4.08
N ALA A 21 0.39 -28.36 -2.78
CA ALA A 21 -0.67 -28.36 -1.77
C ALA A 21 -1.66 -27.18 -1.96
N ALA A 22 -1.14 -25.99 -2.26
CA ALA A 22 -1.95 -24.82 -2.58
C ALA A 22 -2.80 -25.02 -3.85
N LEU A 23 -2.20 -25.53 -4.93
CA LEU A 23 -2.88 -25.82 -6.19
C LEU A 23 -4.00 -26.85 -6.02
N LYS A 24 -3.77 -27.93 -5.27
CA LYS A 24 -4.82 -28.90 -4.91
C LYS A 24 -5.97 -28.27 -4.14
N PHE A 25 -5.66 -27.40 -3.18
CA PHE A 25 -6.68 -26.71 -2.38
C PHE A 25 -7.52 -25.76 -3.23
N LEU A 26 -6.89 -24.95 -4.09
CA LEU A 26 -7.58 -23.99 -4.94
C LEU A 26 -8.40 -24.64 -6.08
N SER A 27 -8.00 -25.84 -6.53
CA SER A 27 -8.68 -26.59 -7.61
C SER A 27 -9.77 -27.57 -7.15
N ARG A 28 -10.04 -27.66 -5.85
CA ARG A 28 -10.93 -28.67 -5.23
C ARG A 28 -12.39 -28.74 -5.70
N GLU A 29 -12.87 -27.71 -6.40
CA GLU A 29 -14.22 -27.70 -6.98
C GLU A 29 -14.26 -28.26 -8.42
N HIS A 30 -13.09 -28.44 -9.05
CA HIS A 30 -12.97 -28.90 -10.45
C HIS A 30 -12.45 -30.34 -10.56
N VAL A 31 -11.80 -30.86 -9.52
CA VAL A 31 -11.20 -32.20 -9.51
C VAL A 31 -11.76 -33.02 -8.34
N PRO A 32 -12.27 -34.24 -8.57
CA PRO A 32 -12.73 -35.11 -7.50
C PRO A 32 -11.66 -35.36 -6.45
N ARG A 33 -12.03 -35.25 -5.17
CA ARG A 33 -11.11 -35.33 -4.01
C ARG A 33 -10.18 -36.56 -4.03
N ALA A 34 -10.66 -37.72 -4.48
CA ALA A 34 -9.84 -38.93 -4.58
C ALA A 34 -8.64 -38.75 -5.55
N ARG A 35 -8.79 -37.98 -6.64
CA ARG A 35 -7.71 -37.66 -7.58
C ARG A 35 -6.73 -36.65 -6.99
N LEU A 36 -7.23 -35.65 -6.26
CA LEU A 36 -6.40 -34.66 -5.56
C LEU A 36 -5.56 -35.31 -4.44
N GLU A 37 -6.11 -36.29 -3.73
CA GLU A 37 -5.36 -37.07 -2.74
C GLU A 37 -4.35 -38.02 -3.42
N ALA A 38 -4.67 -38.56 -4.60
CA ALA A 38 -3.79 -39.44 -5.36
C ALA A 38 -2.56 -38.74 -5.98
N ALA A 39 -2.74 -37.56 -6.59
CA ALA A 39 -1.67 -36.84 -7.32
C ALA A 39 -0.48 -36.49 -6.41
N ARG A 40 0.72 -36.98 -6.70
CA ARG A 40 1.93 -36.76 -5.89
C ARG A 40 2.86 -35.69 -6.44
N SER A 41 2.65 -35.27 -7.68
CA SER A 41 3.38 -34.22 -8.38
C SER A 41 2.44 -33.14 -8.95
N PRO A 42 2.95 -31.94 -9.30
CA PRO A 42 2.17 -30.93 -10.05
C PRO A 42 1.75 -31.44 -11.43
N HIS A 43 2.55 -32.30 -12.06
CA HIS A 43 2.22 -32.94 -13.33
C HIS A 43 0.95 -33.80 -13.24
N GLU A 44 0.89 -34.74 -12.27
CA GLU A 44 -0.30 -35.56 -12.01
C GLU A 44 -1.54 -34.73 -11.65
N LEU A 45 -1.35 -33.56 -11.02
CA LEU A 45 -2.45 -32.62 -10.77
C LEU A 45 -2.94 -31.96 -12.08
N PHE A 46 -2.04 -31.59 -12.99
CA PHE A 46 -2.40 -31.05 -14.29
C PHE A 46 -3.08 -32.10 -15.18
N GLU A 47 -2.66 -33.37 -15.11
CA GLU A 47 -3.38 -34.50 -15.75
C GLU A 47 -4.80 -34.64 -15.19
N ALA A 48 -4.94 -34.62 -13.86
CA ALA A 48 -6.25 -34.70 -13.22
C ALA A 48 -7.16 -33.51 -13.57
N LEU A 49 -6.61 -32.30 -13.70
CA LEU A 49 -7.34 -31.11 -14.14
C LEU A 49 -7.75 -31.20 -15.62
N TRP A 50 -6.87 -31.71 -16.48
CA TRP A 50 -7.14 -31.90 -17.90
C TRP A 50 -8.24 -32.93 -18.15
N GLU A 51 -8.13 -34.11 -17.54
CA GLU A 51 -9.12 -35.18 -17.68
C GLU A 51 -10.49 -34.81 -17.07
N CYS A 52 -10.53 -33.91 -16.08
CA CYS A 52 -11.78 -33.38 -15.54
C CYS A 52 -12.35 -32.20 -16.36
N GLY A 53 -11.75 -31.83 -17.50
CA GLY A 53 -12.21 -30.74 -18.36
C GLY A 53 -11.98 -29.34 -17.78
N ALA A 54 -11.13 -29.22 -16.77
CA ALA A 54 -10.81 -27.95 -16.11
C ALA A 54 -9.64 -27.22 -16.79
N LEU A 55 -8.87 -27.92 -17.63
CA LEU A 55 -7.85 -27.39 -18.54
C LEU A 55 -8.05 -27.98 -19.93
N GLU A 56 -7.92 -27.13 -20.96
CA GLU A 56 -8.02 -27.51 -22.36
C GLU A 56 -7.00 -26.72 -23.20
N ALA A 57 -6.65 -27.20 -24.40
CA ALA A 57 -5.62 -26.58 -25.24
C ALA A 57 -5.91 -25.09 -25.58
N GLY A 58 -7.18 -24.70 -25.68
CA GLY A 58 -7.61 -23.32 -25.89
C GLY A 58 -8.02 -22.58 -24.61
N ASN A 59 -7.99 -23.23 -23.44
CA ASN A 59 -8.52 -22.69 -22.19
C ASN A 59 -7.61 -23.02 -20.99
N MET A 60 -6.45 -22.36 -20.95
CA MET A 60 -5.54 -22.36 -19.79
C MET A 60 -5.93 -21.31 -18.73
N GLY A 61 -7.21 -20.88 -18.69
CA GLY A 61 -7.70 -19.84 -17.78
C GLY A 61 -7.53 -20.22 -16.31
N LEU A 62 -7.96 -21.42 -15.94
CA LEU A 62 -7.84 -21.91 -14.57
C LEU A 62 -6.38 -22.05 -14.13
N LEU A 63 -5.48 -22.56 -14.97
CA LEU A 63 -4.05 -22.65 -14.64
C LEU A 63 -3.42 -21.28 -14.44
N ARG A 64 -3.75 -20.30 -15.31
CA ARG A 64 -3.25 -18.93 -15.17
C ARG A 64 -3.80 -18.24 -13.93
N GLU A 65 -5.07 -18.46 -13.59
CA GLU A 65 -5.61 -18.02 -12.30
C GLU A 65 -4.87 -18.71 -11.14
N LEU A 66 -4.72 -20.03 -11.15
CA LEU A 66 -4.04 -20.79 -10.09
C LEU A 66 -2.61 -20.29 -9.83
N LEU A 67 -1.78 -20.18 -10.89
CA LEU A 67 -0.40 -19.67 -10.79
C LEU A 67 -0.35 -18.21 -10.32
N TYR A 68 -1.26 -17.36 -10.80
CA TYR A 68 -1.41 -15.97 -10.31
C TYR A 68 -1.73 -15.93 -8.81
N ARG A 69 -2.67 -16.78 -8.36
CA ARG A 69 -3.17 -16.80 -6.99
C ARG A 69 -2.12 -17.30 -5.99
N ILE A 70 -1.23 -18.24 -6.39
CA ILE A 70 -0.06 -18.67 -5.59
C ILE A 70 1.17 -17.76 -5.75
N GLY A 71 1.11 -16.74 -6.62
CA GLY A 71 2.19 -15.76 -6.79
C GLY A 71 3.31 -16.13 -7.78
N ARG A 72 3.18 -17.23 -8.53
CA ARG A 72 4.16 -17.66 -9.56
C ARG A 72 3.94 -16.93 -10.88
N ILE A 73 4.13 -15.61 -10.85
CA ILE A 73 3.97 -14.71 -12.01
C ILE A 73 5.08 -14.91 -13.06
N ASP A 74 6.25 -15.39 -12.62
CA ASP A 74 7.36 -15.84 -13.45
C ASP A 74 6.92 -16.93 -14.45
N LEU A 75 6.20 -17.96 -13.98
CA LEU A 75 5.74 -19.07 -14.82
C LEU A 75 4.63 -18.65 -15.80
N LEU A 76 3.80 -17.67 -15.43
CA LEU A 76 2.78 -17.10 -16.33
C LEU A 76 3.42 -16.46 -17.57
N ALA A 77 4.48 -15.68 -17.36
CA ALA A 77 5.18 -14.97 -18.42
C ALA A 77 6.04 -15.91 -19.26
N ALA A 78 6.75 -16.85 -18.62
CA ALA A 78 7.69 -17.75 -19.29
C ALA A 78 7.00 -18.81 -20.15
N HIS A 79 5.97 -19.49 -19.64
CA HIS A 79 5.42 -20.70 -20.29
C HIS A 79 3.97 -20.55 -20.78
N LEU A 80 3.22 -19.57 -20.28
CA LEU A 80 1.80 -19.35 -20.64
C LEU A 80 1.55 -18.02 -21.39
N GLY A 81 2.63 -17.33 -21.79
CA GLY A 81 2.59 -16.09 -22.58
C GLY A 81 1.71 -14.99 -22.00
N SER A 82 1.45 -15.00 -20.69
CA SER A 82 0.43 -14.18 -20.05
C SER A 82 1.04 -13.31 -18.95
N GLY A 83 0.87 -11.99 -19.07
CA GLY A 83 1.33 -11.04 -18.04
C GLY A 83 0.37 -10.93 -16.85
N ARG A 84 0.88 -10.43 -15.72
CA ARG A 84 0.09 -10.11 -14.52
C ARG A 84 -1.17 -9.31 -14.84
N GLU A 85 -1.03 -8.23 -15.61
CA GLU A 85 -2.12 -7.33 -16.00
C GLU A 85 -3.20 -8.02 -16.86
N GLN A 86 -2.81 -9.01 -17.65
CA GLN A 86 -3.74 -9.78 -18.48
C GLN A 86 -4.62 -10.68 -17.60
N VAL A 87 -4.02 -11.40 -16.64
CA VAL A 87 -4.78 -12.22 -15.69
C VAL A 87 -5.67 -11.32 -14.81
N GLU A 88 -5.17 -10.19 -14.32
CA GLU A 88 -6.00 -9.22 -13.58
C GLU A 88 -7.21 -8.71 -14.39
N ARG A 89 -7.08 -8.54 -15.72
CA ARG A 89 -8.19 -8.19 -16.61
C ARG A 89 -9.18 -9.33 -16.79
N GLU A 90 -8.70 -10.54 -17.10
CA GLU A 90 -9.54 -11.74 -17.24
C GLU A 90 -10.30 -12.10 -15.94
N LEU A 91 -9.74 -11.75 -14.77
CA LEU A 91 -10.41 -11.94 -13.48
C LEU A 91 -11.55 -10.93 -13.24
N ARG A 92 -11.48 -9.73 -13.83
CA ARG A 92 -12.51 -8.67 -13.76
C ARG A 92 -13.62 -8.87 -14.79
N GLU A 93 -13.27 -9.32 -15.99
CA GLU A 93 -14.18 -9.57 -17.11
C GLU A 93 -14.25 -11.07 -17.43
N PRO A 94 -14.92 -11.87 -16.57
CA PRO A 94 -14.94 -13.33 -16.72
C PRO A 94 -15.70 -13.78 -17.97
N ARG A 95 -15.08 -14.69 -18.73
CA ARG A 95 -15.73 -15.33 -19.87
C ARG A 95 -16.74 -16.38 -19.39
N PRO A 96 -17.94 -16.47 -19.98
CA PRO A 96 -18.90 -17.52 -19.65
C PRO A 96 -18.31 -18.92 -19.84
N GLY A 97 -18.60 -19.84 -18.92
CA GLY A 97 -18.16 -21.25 -19.00
C GLY A 97 -16.71 -21.53 -18.62
N GLN A 98 -15.93 -20.52 -18.22
CA GLN A 98 -14.53 -20.74 -17.80
C GLN A 98 -14.45 -21.28 -16.36
N ALA A 99 -13.70 -22.36 -16.15
CA ALA A 99 -13.39 -22.88 -14.82
C ALA A 99 -12.55 -21.86 -14.03
N ARG A 100 -12.91 -21.61 -12.77
CA ARG A 100 -12.31 -20.56 -11.92
C ARG A 100 -12.12 -21.00 -10.48
N VAL A 101 -11.12 -20.44 -9.80
CA VAL A 101 -10.92 -20.64 -8.36
C VAL A 101 -12.11 -20.03 -7.60
N ALA A 102 -12.77 -20.83 -6.77
CA ALA A 102 -13.92 -20.37 -6.00
C ALA A 102 -13.51 -19.27 -5.00
N PRO A 103 -14.27 -18.15 -4.87
CA PRO A 103 -13.89 -17.04 -3.98
C PRO A 103 -13.64 -17.45 -2.54
N TYR A 104 -14.48 -18.34 -2.01
CA TYR A 104 -14.35 -18.94 -0.68
C TYR A 104 -13.06 -19.76 -0.51
N SER A 105 -12.70 -20.57 -1.52
CA SER A 105 -11.46 -21.36 -1.50
C SER A 105 -10.23 -20.45 -1.58
N TYR A 106 -10.29 -19.34 -2.33
CA TYR A 106 -9.20 -18.37 -2.32
C TYR A 106 -9.07 -17.63 -0.98
N LEU A 107 -10.18 -17.23 -0.37
CA LEU A 107 -10.21 -16.58 0.94
C LEU A 107 -9.52 -17.43 2.03
N LEU A 108 -9.83 -18.74 2.08
CA LEU A 108 -9.19 -19.66 3.02
C LEU A 108 -7.70 -19.86 2.72
N PHE A 109 -7.31 -19.93 1.45
CA PHE A 109 -5.90 -20.01 1.07
C PHE A 109 -5.12 -18.76 1.51
N GLN A 110 -5.65 -17.56 1.26
CA GLN A 110 -5.02 -16.31 1.71
C GLN A 110 -4.88 -16.25 3.23
N LEU A 111 -5.88 -16.75 4.00
CA LEU A 111 -5.74 -16.83 5.45
C LEU A 111 -4.67 -17.84 5.86
N SER A 112 -4.51 -18.97 5.17
CA SER A 112 -3.43 -19.92 5.47
C SER A 112 -2.03 -19.33 5.27
N GLU A 113 -1.85 -18.46 4.27
CA GLU A 113 -0.59 -17.75 3.99
C GLU A 113 -0.28 -16.63 5.00
N ASP A 114 -1.31 -16.07 5.64
CA ASP A 114 -1.19 -14.98 6.61
C ASP A 114 -1.04 -15.45 8.08
N VAL A 115 -1.19 -16.76 8.31
CA VAL A 115 -1.05 -17.42 9.61
C VAL A 115 0.40 -17.88 9.84
N THR A 116 0.98 -17.43 10.93
CA THR A 116 2.30 -17.84 11.40
C THR A 116 2.31 -19.26 12.00
N LYS A 117 3.49 -19.83 12.22
CA LYS A 117 3.63 -21.15 12.85
C LYS A 117 3.04 -21.20 14.25
N ASP A 118 3.19 -20.14 15.04
CA ASP A 118 2.69 -20.07 16.41
C ASP A 118 1.17 -19.90 16.43
N GLU A 119 0.61 -19.07 15.54
CA GLU A 119 -0.84 -18.98 15.33
C GLU A 119 -1.42 -20.33 14.88
N LEU A 120 -0.77 -21.06 13.95
CA LEU A 120 -1.15 -22.42 13.53
C LEU A 120 -1.14 -23.40 14.72
N MET A 121 -0.19 -23.29 15.65
CA MET A 121 -0.18 -24.11 16.87
C MET A 121 -1.34 -23.74 17.81
N SER A 122 -1.67 -22.46 17.94
CA SER A 122 -2.85 -22.00 18.69
C SER A 122 -4.17 -22.45 18.04
N PHE A 123 -4.27 -22.44 16.71
CA PHE A 123 -5.40 -23.03 15.97
C PHE A 123 -5.52 -24.54 16.27
N LYS A 124 -4.42 -25.31 16.22
CA LYS A 124 -4.41 -26.73 16.58
C LYS A 124 -4.87 -26.95 18.03
N PHE A 125 -4.37 -26.15 18.97
CA PHE A 125 -4.76 -26.23 20.38
C PHE A 125 -6.26 -25.97 20.60
N HIS A 126 -6.82 -24.93 20.00
CA HIS A 126 -8.25 -24.63 20.10
C HIS A 126 -9.16 -25.63 19.36
N LEU A 127 -8.60 -26.39 18.40
CA LEU A 127 -9.31 -27.43 17.65
C LEU A 127 -9.16 -28.84 18.24
N ASP A 128 -8.36 -29.05 19.29
CA ASP A 128 -8.11 -30.37 19.91
C ASP A 128 -9.39 -31.08 20.42
N GLY A 129 -10.44 -30.32 20.75
CA GLY A 129 -11.76 -30.84 21.10
C GLY A 129 -12.76 -30.95 19.93
N ALA A 130 -12.44 -30.40 18.75
CA ALA A 130 -13.34 -30.31 17.59
C ALA A 130 -12.89 -31.21 16.42
N LEU A 131 -11.59 -31.44 16.26
CA LEU A 131 -10.98 -32.30 15.25
C LEU A 131 -10.21 -33.46 15.90
N PRO A 132 -10.06 -34.62 15.23
CA PRO A 132 -9.26 -35.72 15.77
C PRO A 132 -7.79 -35.34 15.92
N ARG A 133 -7.14 -35.71 17.04
CA ARG A 133 -5.70 -35.48 17.27
C ARG A 133 -4.78 -36.02 16.16
N SER A 134 -5.16 -37.11 15.50
CA SER A 134 -4.46 -37.66 14.33
C SER A 134 -4.49 -36.75 13.09
N LYS A 135 -5.27 -35.67 13.12
CA LYS A 135 -5.40 -34.62 12.09
C LYS A 135 -4.84 -33.27 12.54
N LEU A 136 -4.21 -33.20 13.71
CA LEU A 136 -3.60 -31.99 14.29
C LEU A 136 -2.12 -32.23 14.59
N THR A 137 -1.41 -32.91 13.68
CA THR A 137 0.01 -33.25 13.82
C THR A 137 0.91 -32.01 13.64
N PRO A 138 2.18 -32.05 14.06
CA PRO A 138 3.13 -30.95 13.78
C PRO A 138 3.22 -30.59 12.29
N GLU A 139 3.17 -31.60 11.41
CA GLU A 139 3.25 -31.46 9.95
C GLU A 139 1.96 -30.93 9.29
N THR A 140 0.83 -30.94 10.00
CA THR A 140 -0.46 -30.46 9.48
C THR A 140 -0.40 -28.95 9.20
N THR A 141 -0.75 -28.52 7.98
CA THR A 141 -0.83 -27.11 7.57
C THR A 141 -2.18 -26.47 7.91
N MET A 142 -2.30 -25.14 7.80
CA MET A 142 -3.63 -24.48 7.91
C MET A 142 -4.61 -24.94 6.83
N LEU A 143 -4.13 -25.26 5.62
CA LEU A 143 -4.98 -25.79 4.54
C LEU A 143 -5.56 -27.16 4.91
N ASP A 144 -4.75 -28.04 5.50
CA ASP A 144 -5.20 -29.34 6.00
C ASP A 144 -6.25 -29.19 7.11
N ILE A 145 -6.07 -28.21 7.99
CA ILE A 145 -7.04 -27.87 9.04
C ILE A 145 -8.38 -27.45 8.42
N PHE A 146 -8.38 -26.53 7.44
CA PHE A 146 -9.63 -26.12 6.78
C PHE A 146 -10.31 -27.28 6.06
N ILE A 147 -9.54 -28.12 5.36
CA ILE A 147 -10.02 -29.35 4.73
C ILE A 147 -10.70 -30.29 5.74
N GLU A 148 -10.16 -30.45 6.95
CA GLU A 148 -10.76 -31.31 7.99
C GLU A 148 -11.94 -30.63 8.71
N MET A 149 -11.92 -29.30 8.89
CA MET A 149 -13.07 -28.54 9.41
C MET A 149 -14.28 -28.64 8.46
N GLU A 150 -14.06 -28.54 7.14
CA GLU A 150 -15.10 -28.72 6.13
C GLU A 150 -15.67 -30.14 6.15
N LYS A 151 -14.82 -31.19 6.23
CA LYS A 151 -15.27 -32.59 6.37
C LYS A 151 -16.14 -32.82 7.61
N LYS A 152 -15.96 -32.02 8.65
CA LYS A 152 -16.73 -32.06 9.90
C LYS A 152 -17.94 -31.12 9.90
N GLY A 153 -18.20 -30.37 8.83
CA GLY A 153 -19.28 -29.39 8.75
C GLY A 153 -19.07 -28.14 9.63
N LEU A 154 -17.89 -27.99 10.22
CA LEU A 154 -17.51 -26.88 11.10
C LEU A 154 -17.21 -25.59 10.31
N LEU A 155 -16.94 -25.74 9.02
CA LEU A 155 -16.57 -24.69 8.09
C LEU A 155 -17.24 -24.96 6.74
N GLY A 156 -17.75 -23.92 6.08
CA GLY A 156 -18.39 -24.02 4.77
C GLY A 156 -18.62 -22.63 4.16
N LYS A 157 -19.05 -22.59 2.89
CA LYS A 157 -19.33 -21.34 2.15
C LYS A 157 -20.28 -20.41 2.91
N ASP A 158 -21.32 -21.00 3.51
CA ASP A 158 -22.36 -20.29 4.28
C ASP A 158 -22.21 -20.48 5.80
N ASN A 159 -21.14 -21.14 6.26
CA ASN A 159 -20.87 -21.41 7.68
C ASN A 159 -19.43 -21.05 8.04
N LEU A 160 -19.23 -19.82 8.50
CA LEU A 160 -17.93 -19.30 8.95
C LEU A 160 -17.85 -19.10 10.47
N GLY A 161 -18.91 -19.44 11.22
CA GLY A 161 -19.03 -19.10 12.64
C GLY A 161 -17.93 -19.70 13.53
N MET A 162 -17.51 -20.94 13.25
CA MET A 162 -16.40 -21.53 14.00
C MET A 162 -15.07 -20.86 13.67
N LEU A 163 -14.81 -20.56 12.39
CA LEU A 163 -13.60 -19.86 11.96
C LEU A 163 -13.54 -18.45 12.55
N LYS A 164 -14.67 -17.72 12.62
CA LYS A 164 -14.79 -16.46 13.36
C LYS A 164 -14.34 -16.63 14.81
N SER A 165 -14.91 -17.58 15.53
CA SER A 165 -14.60 -17.82 16.94
C SER A 165 -13.15 -18.25 17.20
N LEU A 166 -12.46 -18.82 16.21
CA LEU A 166 -11.05 -19.20 16.28
C LEU A 166 -10.15 -18.01 15.95
N CYS A 167 -10.47 -17.23 14.91
CA CYS A 167 -9.77 -16.00 14.61
C CYS A 167 -9.89 -14.98 15.76
N GLU A 168 -11.06 -14.79 16.36
CA GLU A 168 -11.23 -13.93 17.55
C GLU A 168 -10.33 -14.34 18.74
N LYS A 169 -10.05 -15.64 18.91
CA LYS A 169 -9.20 -16.16 19.98
C LYS A 169 -7.70 -16.13 19.66
N VAL A 170 -7.33 -16.38 18.40
CA VAL A 170 -5.93 -16.51 17.96
C VAL A 170 -5.38 -15.17 17.46
N ASN A 171 -6.10 -14.50 16.55
CA ASN A 171 -5.75 -13.19 16.01
C ASN A 171 -6.97 -12.53 15.34
N ILE A 172 -7.60 -11.58 16.05
CA ILE A 172 -8.81 -10.88 15.60
C ILE A 172 -8.61 -10.10 14.28
N SER A 173 -7.37 -9.67 13.96
CA SER A 173 -7.08 -8.99 12.70
C SER A 173 -7.17 -9.92 11.48
N LEU A 174 -7.05 -11.24 11.66
CA LEU A 174 -7.33 -12.20 10.58
C LEU A 174 -8.83 -12.21 10.23
N TRP A 175 -9.71 -12.11 11.24
CA TRP A 175 -11.16 -12.07 11.01
C TRP A 175 -11.59 -10.79 10.29
N ASN A 176 -11.14 -9.62 10.75
CA ASN A 176 -11.53 -8.34 10.16
C ASN A 176 -11.15 -8.28 8.66
N ARG A 177 -9.98 -8.82 8.29
CA ARG A 177 -9.52 -8.95 6.89
C ARG A 177 -10.36 -9.93 6.06
N MET A 178 -10.96 -10.96 6.68
CA MET A 178 -11.93 -11.83 6.01
C MET A 178 -13.29 -11.15 5.79
N GLU A 179 -13.80 -10.45 6.81
CA GLU A 179 -15.13 -9.83 6.78
C GLU A 179 -15.23 -8.74 5.70
N ASP A 180 -14.17 -7.94 5.54
CA ASP A 180 -14.05 -6.98 4.42
C ASP A 180 -14.01 -7.68 3.04
N GLY A 181 -13.33 -8.83 2.94
CA GLY A 181 -13.30 -9.63 1.72
C GLY A 181 -14.68 -10.19 1.35
N LEU A 182 -15.39 -10.78 2.32
CA LEU A 182 -16.73 -11.37 2.14
C LEU A 182 -17.78 -10.32 1.74
N ASN A 183 -17.75 -9.14 2.37
CA ASN A 183 -18.65 -8.03 2.07
C ASN A 183 -18.47 -7.49 0.64
N LEU A 184 -17.30 -7.69 0.02
CA LEU A 184 -17.06 -7.34 -1.38
C LEU A 184 -17.73 -8.33 -2.36
N PHE A 185 -17.73 -9.63 -2.05
CA PHE A 185 -18.34 -10.66 -2.90
C PHE A 185 -19.87 -10.73 -2.78
N GLY A 186 -20.44 -10.32 -1.65
CA GLY A 186 -21.88 -10.36 -1.39
C GLY A 186 -22.74 -9.44 -2.28
N LYS A 187 -22.17 -8.37 -2.85
CA LYS A 187 -22.92 -7.37 -3.64
C LYS A 187 -23.44 -7.85 -5.00
N THR A 188 -23.09 -9.07 -5.41
CA THR A 188 -23.43 -9.60 -6.74
C THR A 188 -24.81 -10.28 -6.86
N LYS A 189 -25.62 -10.32 -5.79
CA LYS A 189 -26.99 -10.87 -5.82
C LYS A 189 -28.01 -10.11 -4.95
N GLN A 190 -28.32 -8.87 -5.33
CA GLN A 190 -29.67 -8.28 -5.17
C GLN A 190 -29.79 -6.99 -5.99
N SER A 191 -30.11 -7.15 -7.28
CA SER A 191 -30.60 -6.07 -8.14
C SER A 191 -32.02 -6.40 -8.56
N SER A 192 -32.99 -5.85 -7.83
CA SER A 192 -34.36 -5.58 -8.33
C SER A 192 -35.16 -4.85 -7.26
N LEU A 193 -35.80 -3.73 -7.65
CA LEU A 193 -36.76 -2.87 -6.91
C LEU A 193 -36.22 -1.51 -6.42
N PHE A 194 -35.97 -0.62 -7.39
CA PHE A 194 -36.31 0.79 -7.23
C PHE A 194 -37.60 1.06 -8.02
N PRO A 195 -38.62 1.73 -7.44
CA PRO A 195 -39.79 2.17 -8.20
C PRO A 195 -39.42 3.21 -9.24
N LEU A 196 -39.92 3.03 -10.47
CA LEU A 196 -39.91 4.05 -11.52
C LEU A 196 -40.68 5.29 -11.03
N VAL A 197 -40.09 6.47 -11.13
CA VAL A 197 -40.84 7.73 -11.14
C VAL A 197 -40.63 8.35 -12.52
N ILE A 198 -41.73 8.46 -13.26
CA ILE A 198 -41.77 9.00 -14.62
C ILE A 198 -41.74 10.52 -14.52
N LEU A 199 -40.88 11.16 -15.33
CA LEU A 199 -40.96 12.59 -15.62
C LEU A 199 -41.40 12.73 -17.08
N GLU A 200 -42.62 13.24 -17.27
CA GLU A 200 -43.19 13.52 -18.58
C GLU A 200 -42.58 14.78 -19.21
N GLU A 201 -42.60 14.81 -20.54
CA GLU A 201 -42.14 15.92 -21.38
C GLU A 201 -43.07 17.14 -21.27
N LEU A 202 -42.51 18.35 -21.45
CA LEU A 202 -43.23 19.44 -22.11
C LEU A 202 -42.26 20.24 -23.02
N PRO A 203 -42.77 20.83 -24.12
CA PRO A 203 -41.96 21.23 -25.28
C PRO A 203 -41.47 22.69 -25.24
N GLY A 204 -40.56 23.04 -26.15
CA GLY A 204 -40.05 24.41 -26.32
C GLY A 204 -40.60 25.16 -27.54
N GLU A 205 -40.12 26.40 -27.71
CA GLU A 205 -40.11 27.23 -28.94
C GLU A 205 -38.87 28.15 -28.80
N GLU A 206 -37.93 28.16 -29.75
CA GLU A 206 -37.87 28.95 -30.99
C GLU A 206 -37.75 30.48 -30.80
N GLY A 207 -36.74 31.08 -31.45
CA GLY A 207 -36.42 32.51 -31.35
C GLY A 207 -35.18 32.92 -32.15
N ILE A 208 -35.33 33.07 -33.47
CA ILE A 208 -34.25 33.39 -34.43
C ILE A 208 -33.81 34.86 -34.33
N GLY A 209 -32.50 35.14 -34.43
CA GLY A 209 -31.96 36.50 -34.58
C GLY A 209 -30.52 36.54 -35.12
N SER A 210 -30.32 37.06 -36.33
CA SER A 210 -29.08 36.94 -37.11
C SER A 210 -28.10 38.12 -37.00
N VAL A 211 -26.80 37.82 -36.80
CA VAL A 211 -25.62 38.20 -37.63
C VAL A 211 -25.68 39.61 -38.30
N PRO A 212 -24.68 40.53 -38.11
CA PRO A 212 -23.35 40.28 -38.68
C PRO A 212 -22.09 40.82 -37.98
N CYS A 213 -20.96 40.25 -38.41
CA CYS A 213 -19.60 40.62 -38.06
C CYS A 213 -19.19 41.99 -38.65
N CYS A 214 -18.43 42.78 -37.89
CA CYS A 214 -17.46 43.74 -38.41
C CYS A 214 -16.36 44.00 -37.37
N ALA A 215 -15.11 43.89 -37.81
CA ALA A 215 -13.91 44.45 -37.19
C ALA A 215 -13.22 45.31 -38.27
N PRO A 216 -12.19 46.14 -37.97
CA PRO A 216 -11.54 46.39 -36.68
C PRO A 216 -11.45 47.88 -36.30
N GLU A 217 -11.00 48.20 -35.09
CA GLU A 217 -10.19 49.42 -34.90
C GLU A 217 -9.24 49.33 -33.71
N GLN A 218 -8.06 49.92 -33.85
CA GLN A 218 -6.94 49.77 -32.92
C GLN A 218 -7.02 50.78 -31.76
N ARG A 219 -6.99 50.30 -30.52
CA ARG A 219 -6.49 51.08 -29.38
C ARG A 219 -5.53 50.24 -28.55
N ALA A 220 -4.30 50.70 -28.44
CA ALA A 220 -3.27 50.09 -27.61
C ALA A 220 -3.63 50.29 -26.12
N VAL A 221 -4.27 49.29 -25.53
CA VAL A 221 -4.32 49.15 -24.07
C VAL A 221 -3.01 48.49 -23.65
N VAL A 222 -2.13 49.26 -23.03
CA VAL A 222 -0.93 48.71 -22.36
C VAL A 222 -1.41 48.03 -21.08
N SER A 223 -1.88 46.80 -21.22
CA SER A 223 -2.08 45.91 -20.08
C SER A 223 -0.73 45.70 -19.40
N PRO A 224 -0.58 45.98 -18.09
CA PRO A 224 0.62 45.56 -17.38
C PRO A 224 0.62 44.03 -17.41
N ALA A 225 1.52 43.44 -18.20
CA ALA A 225 1.76 42.01 -18.17
C ALA A 225 2.23 41.70 -16.75
N VAL A 226 1.34 41.09 -15.95
CA VAL A 226 1.68 40.58 -14.63
C VAL A 226 2.69 39.48 -14.87
N SER A 227 3.97 39.81 -14.73
CA SER A 227 5.02 38.81 -14.79
C SER A 227 4.75 37.86 -13.62
N PHE A 228 4.33 36.63 -13.91
CA PHE A 228 4.32 35.56 -12.93
C PHE A 228 5.77 35.34 -12.50
N GLN A 229 6.17 36.04 -11.44
CA GLN A 229 7.47 35.86 -10.81
C GLN A 229 7.51 34.41 -10.36
N GLN A 230 8.40 33.61 -10.95
CA GLN A 230 8.62 32.24 -10.51
C GLN A 230 8.99 32.30 -9.03
N LEU A 231 8.32 31.50 -8.19
CA LEU A 231 8.65 31.42 -6.77
C LEU A 231 10.16 31.19 -6.62
N GLU A 232 10.78 31.99 -5.75
CA GLU A 232 12.17 31.82 -5.37
C GLU A 232 12.43 30.39 -4.86
N ALA A 233 13.64 29.88 -5.02
CA ALA A 233 14.04 28.58 -4.49
C ALA A 233 14.85 28.74 -3.21
N TYR A 234 14.77 27.77 -2.29
CA TYR A 234 15.71 27.71 -1.18
C TYR A 234 17.13 27.51 -1.71
N LYS A 235 18.11 28.18 -1.09
CA LYS A 235 19.54 27.88 -1.28
C LYS A 235 19.75 26.41 -0.92
N MET A 236 20.39 25.64 -1.80
CA MET A 236 20.69 24.21 -1.63
C MET A 236 22.04 23.90 -2.30
N SER A 237 23.11 24.55 -1.85
CA SER A 237 24.45 24.55 -2.47
C SER A 237 25.60 24.13 -1.54
N SER A 238 25.37 24.05 -0.23
CA SER A 238 26.31 23.57 0.79
C SER A 238 26.72 22.10 0.60
N ARG A 239 27.87 21.71 1.14
CA ARG A 239 28.39 20.34 1.10
C ARG A 239 28.96 19.95 2.48
N PRO A 240 28.33 19.02 3.23
CA PRO A 240 27.04 18.39 2.94
C PRO A 240 25.89 19.39 2.97
N ARG A 241 24.82 19.13 2.21
CA ARG A 241 23.59 19.95 2.14
C ARG A 241 22.90 20.11 3.51
N GLY A 242 23.10 19.14 4.38
CA GLY A 242 22.31 18.94 5.57
C GLY A 242 22.59 17.61 6.24
N VAL A 243 21.92 17.38 7.37
CA VAL A 243 21.81 16.06 8.00
C VAL A 243 20.56 15.36 7.48
N CYS A 244 20.68 14.07 7.18
CA CYS A 244 19.54 13.17 6.94
C CYS A 244 19.50 12.12 8.05
N LEU A 245 18.74 12.38 9.10
CA LEU A 245 18.48 11.43 10.18
C LEU A 245 17.51 10.35 9.68
N ILE A 246 17.83 9.07 9.92
CA ILE A 246 16.92 7.95 9.66
C ILE A 246 16.69 7.20 10.98
N LEU A 247 15.45 7.23 11.48
CA LEU A 247 15.00 6.46 12.63
C LEU A 247 14.35 5.17 12.13
N ASN A 248 15.03 4.05 12.27
CA ASN A 248 14.66 2.75 11.68
C ASN A 248 14.34 1.72 12.79
N ASN A 249 13.07 1.62 13.18
CA ASN A 249 12.62 0.66 14.19
C ASN A 249 12.11 -0.63 13.51
N HIS A 250 12.83 -1.74 13.70
CA HIS A 250 12.50 -3.07 13.22
C HIS A 250 11.85 -3.93 14.30
N ASN A 251 12.49 -4.07 15.46
CA ASN A 251 12.17 -5.09 16.46
C ASN A 251 11.30 -4.51 17.58
N PHE A 252 10.08 -5.03 17.74
CA PHE A 252 9.10 -4.60 18.75
C PHE A 252 8.85 -5.67 19.82
N ALA A 253 9.80 -6.57 20.07
CA ALA A 253 9.69 -7.57 21.15
C ALA A 253 9.41 -6.93 22.51
N ARG A 254 10.10 -5.83 22.85
CA ARG A 254 9.89 -5.09 24.10
C ARG A 254 8.47 -4.51 24.20
N ALA A 255 7.91 -3.99 23.11
CA ALA A 255 6.51 -3.56 23.07
C ALA A 255 5.53 -4.71 23.32
N ARG A 256 5.77 -5.88 22.71
CA ARG A 256 4.92 -7.08 22.90
C ARG A 256 4.95 -7.61 24.34
N GLU A 257 6.11 -7.54 24.99
CA GLU A 257 6.31 -7.98 26.38
C GLU A 257 5.81 -6.96 27.41
N GLY A 258 6.05 -5.67 27.17
CA GLY A 258 5.78 -4.59 28.13
C GLY A 258 4.38 -3.98 28.05
N VAL A 259 3.73 -4.01 26.89
CA VAL A 259 2.45 -3.32 26.64
C VAL A 259 1.40 -4.32 26.18
N LEU A 260 0.49 -4.71 27.08
CA LEU A 260 -0.59 -5.69 26.84
C LEU A 260 -1.40 -5.42 25.55
N GLN A 261 -1.68 -4.16 25.21
CA GLN A 261 -2.43 -3.78 24.01
C GLN A 261 -1.63 -3.93 22.71
N LEU A 262 -0.30 -4.06 22.80
CA LEU A 262 0.63 -4.22 21.67
C LEU A 262 1.19 -5.65 21.58
N GLY A 263 0.64 -6.63 22.30
CA GLY A 263 1.09 -8.03 22.26
C GLY A 263 1.11 -8.66 20.86
N CYS A 264 0.28 -8.16 19.93
CA CYS A 264 0.24 -8.59 18.52
C CYS A 264 1.09 -7.73 17.56
N LEU A 265 1.85 -6.74 18.07
CA LEU A 265 2.62 -5.80 17.25
C LEU A 265 3.80 -6.51 16.56
N ARG A 266 3.66 -6.78 15.25
CA ARG A 266 4.61 -7.54 14.43
C ARG A 266 5.91 -6.75 14.17
N ASP A 267 7.04 -7.43 14.06
CA ASP A 267 8.30 -6.79 13.66
C ASP A 267 8.25 -6.22 12.23
N ARG A 268 9.03 -5.16 11.97
CA ARG A 268 8.97 -4.37 10.74
C ARG A 268 9.89 -4.90 9.62
N ASN A 269 9.93 -6.22 9.44
CA ASN A 269 10.62 -6.92 8.33
C ASN A 269 10.50 -6.17 6.98
N GLY A 270 11.64 -5.90 6.33
CA GLY A 270 11.71 -5.08 5.11
C GLY A 270 11.97 -3.59 5.35
N THR A 271 11.91 -3.08 6.58
CA THR A 271 12.27 -1.67 6.89
C THR A 271 13.73 -1.34 6.58
N ASP A 272 14.62 -2.33 6.62
CA ASP A 272 16.03 -2.14 6.22
C ASP A 272 16.18 -1.87 4.72
N VAL A 273 15.26 -2.36 3.89
CA VAL A 273 15.22 -2.06 2.45
C VAL A 273 14.86 -0.58 2.25
N ASP A 274 13.93 -0.06 3.04
CA ASP A 274 13.57 1.37 3.06
C ASP A 274 14.73 2.23 3.58
N ALA A 275 15.36 1.85 4.70
CA ALA A 275 16.49 2.57 5.28
C ALA A 275 17.70 2.60 4.32
N ALA A 276 17.98 1.50 3.62
CA ALA A 276 19.03 1.43 2.61
C ALA A 276 18.71 2.30 1.39
N ALA A 277 17.47 2.26 0.88
CA ALA A 277 17.03 3.09 -0.24
C ALA A 277 17.14 4.60 0.08
N LEU A 278 16.67 5.00 1.27
CA LEU A 278 16.81 6.37 1.79
C LEU A 278 18.28 6.77 1.92
N SER A 279 19.10 5.92 2.53
CA SER A 279 20.53 6.19 2.71
C SER A 279 21.26 6.38 1.39
N ASN A 280 20.95 5.54 0.39
CA ASN A 280 21.49 5.64 -0.97
C ASN A 280 21.09 6.97 -1.64
N VAL A 281 19.79 7.29 -1.69
CA VAL A 281 19.32 8.50 -2.40
C VAL A 281 19.78 9.79 -1.71
N PHE A 282 19.69 9.89 -0.38
CA PHE A 282 20.13 11.11 0.33
C PHE A 282 21.66 11.29 0.32
N SER A 283 22.44 10.21 0.27
CA SER A 283 23.90 10.31 0.02
C SER A 283 24.20 10.86 -1.37
N LYS A 284 23.48 10.42 -2.42
CA LYS A 284 23.59 10.96 -3.79
C LYS A 284 23.15 12.43 -3.89
N LEU A 285 22.23 12.86 -3.02
CA LEU A 285 21.80 14.25 -2.86
C LEU A 285 22.72 15.05 -1.91
N HIS A 286 23.91 14.52 -1.56
CA HIS A 286 24.95 15.17 -0.76
C HIS A 286 24.56 15.52 0.69
N PHE A 287 23.65 14.75 1.29
CA PHE A 287 23.36 14.84 2.73
C PHE A 287 24.30 13.95 3.56
N SER A 288 24.55 14.38 4.81
CA SER A 288 25.20 13.57 5.84
C SER A 288 24.16 12.62 6.45
N VAL A 289 24.07 11.40 5.94
CA VAL A 289 23.10 10.40 6.42
C VAL A 289 23.53 9.84 7.79
N LYS A 290 22.58 9.74 8.72
CA LYS A 290 22.76 9.20 10.08
C LYS A 290 21.61 8.26 10.42
N GLU A 291 21.83 6.95 10.28
CA GLU A 291 20.87 5.95 10.73
C GLU A 291 20.96 5.74 12.26
N ARG A 292 19.80 5.50 12.89
CA ARG A 292 19.65 4.97 14.25
C ARG A 292 18.61 3.86 14.20
N ARG A 293 18.91 2.73 14.85
CA ARG A 293 18.11 1.51 14.79
C ARG A 293 17.49 1.18 16.13
N ASP A 294 16.27 0.64 16.10
CA ASP A 294 15.56 0.06 17.24
C ASP A 294 15.56 0.92 18.52
N LEU A 295 15.20 2.20 18.36
CA LEU A 295 15.17 3.15 19.47
C LEU A 295 13.85 3.06 20.26
N THR A 296 13.96 3.09 21.59
CA THR A 296 12.85 3.35 22.50
C THR A 296 12.30 4.77 22.36
N ALA A 297 11.11 5.04 22.87
CA ALA A 297 10.51 6.37 22.82
C ALA A 297 11.43 7.45 23.44
N GLU A 298 12.10 7.12 24.53
CA GLU A 298 13.06 8.00 25.22
C GLU A 298 14.38 8.17 24.45
N GLU A 299 14.87 7.12 23.77
CA GLU A 299 16.06 7.22 22.91
C GLU A 299 15.78 8.00 21.62
N ILE A 300 14.55 7.94 21.09
CA ILE A 300 14.08 8.80 19.99
C ILE A 300 14.15 10.27 20.41
N ARG A 301 13.58 10.61 21.58
CA ARG A 301 13.63 11.97 22.15
C ARG A 301 15.05 12.46 22.33
N LYS A 302 15.91 11.67 22.96
CA LYS A 302 17.34 11.98 23.15
C LYS A 302 18.06 12.17 21.82
N THR A 303 17.83 11.30 20.84
CA THR A 303 18.43 11.39 19.50
C THR A 303 18.02 12.67 18.79
N VAL A 304 16.72 12.99 18.76
CA VAL A 304 16.21 14.22 18.14
C VAL A 304 16.73 15.46 18.86
N ASN A 305 16.83 15.43 20.19
CA ASN A 305 17.42 16.51 20.98
C ASN A 305 18.93 16.70 20.69
N ILE A 306 19.68 15.63 20.42
CA ILE A 306 21.09 15.73 19.97
C ILE A 306 21.15 16.45 18.62
N PHE A 307 20.38 16.01 17.62
CA PHE A 307 20.39 16.62 16.29
C PHE A 307 19.84 18.05 16.26
N ARG A 308 18.93 18.41 17.16
CA ARG A 308 18.50 19.80 17.39
C ARG A 308 19.66 20.69 17.86
N CYS A 309 20.51 20.15 18.73
CA CYS A 309 21.65 20.85 19.32
C CYS A 309 22.92 20.81 18.45
N GLU A 310 22.91 20.11 17.31
CA GLU A 310 23.97 20.23 16.31
C GLU A 310 23.95 21.63 15.66
N ASP A 311 25.12 22.08 15.19
CA ASP A 311 25.20 23.30 14.41
C ASP A 311 24.83 23.05 12.94
N HIS A 312 23.82 23.79 12.48
CA HIS A 312 23.29 23.76 11.12
C HIS A 312 23.59 25.03 10.34
N GLU A 313 24.40 25.98 10.85
CA GLU A 313 24.64 27.28 10.21
C GLU A 313 25.17 27.13 8.77
N ASP A 314 26.18 26.27 8.58
CA ASP A 314 26.76 25.88 7.27
C ASP A 314 25.91 24.88 6.45
N LYS A 315 24.72 24.49 6.94
CA LYS A 315 23.80 23.59 6.24
C LYS A 315 22.67 24.38 5.60
N ASP A 316 22.09 23.85 4.53
CA ASP A 316 20.94 24.46 3.86
C ASP A 316 19.61 23.78 4.22
N CYS A 317 19.61 22.51 4.66
CA CYS A 317 18.39 21.73 4.90
C CYS A 317 18.57 20.75 6.07
N PHE A 318 17.48 20.42 6.76
CA PHE A 318 17.41 19.26 7.64
C PHE A 318 16.40 18.23 7.10
N VAL A 319 16.74 16.95 7.16
CA VAL A 319 15.85 15.84 6.76
C VAL A 319 15.78 14.82 7.89
N CYS A 320 14.57 14.38 8.24
CA CYS A 320 14.32 13.29 9.18
C CYS A 320 13.35 12.27 8.57
N CYS A 321 13.82 11.04 8.37
CA CYS A 321 13.02 9.92 7.91
C CYS A 321 12.68 9.02 9.10
N ILE A 322 11.41 8.69 9.28
CA ILE A 322 10.91 7.90 10.41
C ILE A 322 10.23 6.65 9.88
N LEU A 323 10.81 5.49 10.19
CA LEU A 323 10.33 4.16 9.81
C LEU A 323 9.94 3.43 11.10
N SER A 324 8.65 3.47 11.47
CA SER A 324 8.16 2.82 12.70
C SER A 324 6.72 2.33 12.55
N HIS A 325 6.17 1.77 13.63
CA HIS A 325 4.73 1.68 13.83
C HIS A 325 4.20 3.01 14.37
N GLY A 326 2.89 3.19 14.32
CA GLY A 326 2.23 4.38 14.86
C GLY A 326 0.72 4.29 14.74
N LYS A 327 0.05 5.31 15.28
CA LYS A 327 -1.38 5.58 15.14
C LYS A 327 -1.56 7.10 14.97
N LYS A 328 -2.81 7.57 14.95
CA LYS A 328 -3.20 8.98 14.74
C LYS A 328 -2.30 9.97 15.48
N GLY A 329 -1.40 10.66 14.75
CA GLY A 329 -0.52 11.72 15.28
C GLY A 329 0.73 11.27 16.05
N ILE A 330 0.99 9.96 16.22
CA ILE A 330 2.12 9.44 17.02
C ILE A 330 2.89 8.36 16.27
N ILE A 331 4.14 8.12 16.70
CA ILE A 331 4.92 6.93 16.37
C ILE A 331 5.24 6.15 17.65
N TYR A 332 5.52 4.85 17.51
CA TYR A 332 5.97 4.00 18.60
C TYR A 332 7.50 3.90 18.67
N GLY A 333 8.05 3.92 19.87
CA GLY A 333 9.37 3.34 20.16
C GLY A 333 9.31 1.81 20.16
N VAL A 334 10.47 1.12 20.14
CA VAL A 334 10.51 -0.36 20.20
C VAL A 334 9.99 -0.96 21.51
N ASP A 335 9.93 -0.13 22.56
CA ASP A 335 9.31 -0.37 23.86
C ASP A 335 7.78 -0.26 23.83
N GLY A 336 7.18 0.20 22.74
CA GLY A 336 5.73 0.39 22.63
C GLY A 336 5.21 1.70 23.22
N GLU A 337 6.12 2.56 23.70
CA GLU A 337 5.80 3.87 24.22
C GLU A 337 5.61 4.90 23.10
N GLU A 338 4.79 5.92 23.36
CA GLU A 338 4.31 6.85 22.33
C GLU A 338 5.16 8.12 22.24
N VAL A 339 5.47 8.50 21.00
CA VAL A 339 6.15 9.75 20.66
C VAL A 339 5.26 10.53 19.67
N PRO A 340 4.63 11.64 20.11
CA PRO A 340 3.87 12.50 19.21
C PRO A 340 4.74 13.07 18.09
N ILE A 341 4.26 12.97 16.85
CA ILE A 341 4.97 13.50 15.68
C ILE A 341 5.23 15.01 15.84
N ARG A 342 4.27 15.73 16.43
CA ARG A 342 4.39 17.16 16.73
C ARG A 342 5.53 17.46 17.72
N GLU A 343 5.85 16.57 18.66
CA GLU A 343 6.99 16.73 19.58
C GLU A 343 8.31 16.78 18.80
N LEU A 344 8.43 15.88 17.80
CA LEU A 344 9.61 15.76 16.95
C LEU A 344 9.74 16.93 15.97
N THR A 345 8.66 17.39 15.34
CA THR A 345 8.73 18.54 14.43
C THR A 345 8.96 19.84 15.20
N THR A 346 8.28 20.03 16.35
CA THR A 346 8.42 21.25 17.17
C THR A 346 9.86 21.43 17.67
N SER A 347 10.61 20.34 17.86
CA SER A 347 12.02 20.39 18.24
C SER A 347 12.88 21.20 17.26
N PHE A 348 12.50 21.33 15.99
CA PHE A 348 13.27 22.05 14.96
C PHE A 348 12.62 23.37 14.51
N THR A 349 11.64 23.93 15.25
CA THR A 349 11.15 25.29 14.97
C THR A 349 12.28 26.31 15.06
N ALA A 350 12.12 27.48 14.43
CA ALA A 350 13.13 28.55 14.47
C ALA A 350 13.49 29.00 15.90
N GLN A 351 12.58 28.82 16.87
CA GLN A 351 12.81 29.12 18.29
C GLN A 351 13.63 28.02 19.01
N ASN A 352 13.47 26.75 18.61
CA ASN A 352 14.12 25.61 19.26
C ASN A 352 15.43 25.19 18.57
N CYS A 353 15.62 25.57 17.30
CA CYS A 353 16.83 25.32 16.51
C CYS A 353 17.11 26.54 15.60
N HIS A 354 17.70 27.59 16.18
CA HIS A 354 17.95 28.88 15.51
C HIS A 354 18.80 28.75 14.23
N SER A 355 19.75 27.82 14.18
CA SER A 355 20.60 27.54 13.01
C SER A 355 19.83 26.98 11.79
N LEU A 356 18.57 26.57 11.98
CA LEU A 356 17.62 26.13 10.94
C LEU A 356 16.48 27.15 10.66
N ALA A 357 16.56 28.39 11.17
CA ALA A 357 15.63 29.45 10.80
C ALA A 357 15.75 29.79 9.29
N GLY A 358 14.62 29.94 8.58
CA GLY A 358 14.59 30.21 7.13
C GLY A 358 15.03 29.06 6.22
N LYS A 359 15.37 27.89 6.80
CA LYS A 359 15.87 26.70 6.07
C LYS A 359 14.84 25.58 6.02
N PRO A 360 14.70 24.83 4.92
CA PRO A 360 13.78 23.71 4.80
C PRO A 360 14.02 22.61 5.85
N LYS A 361 12.93 22.18 6.50
CA LYS A 361 12.89 21.16 7.55
C LYS A 361 11.94 20.04 7.13
N VAL A 362 12.50 18.97 6.58
CA VAL A 362 11.74 17.94 5.88
C VAL A 362 11.61 16.67 6.72
N PHE A 363 10.39 16.17 6.84
CA PHE A 363 10.06 14.95 7.57
C PHE A 363 9.35 13.97 6.65
N PHE A 364 9.87 12.73 6.53
CA PHE A 364 9.23 11.65 5.79
C PHE A 364 8.83 10.55 6.77
N ILE A 365 7.53 10.38 7.01
CA ILE A 365 7.01 9.51 8.08
C ILE A 365 6.28 8.32 7.48
N GLN A 366 6.91 7.16 7.62
CA GLN A 366 6.38 5.85 7.28
C GLN A 366 5.96 5.12 8.56
N ALA A 367 4.79 5.52 9.06
CA ALA A 367 4.04 4.87 10.13
C ALA A 367 2.54 4.86 9.77
N CYS A 368 1.78 3.90 10.30
CA CYS A 368 0.32 3.94 10.22
C CYS A 368 -0.22 5.16 10.99
N GLN A 369 -1.38 5.68 10.59
CA GLN A 369 -2.07 6.77 11.27
C GLN A 369 -3.46 6.36 11.80
N GLY A 370 -3.77 5.08 11.75
CA GLY A 370 -4.90 4.39 12.36
C GLY A 370 -5.06 3.00 11.75
N ASP A 371 -6.14 2.31 12.10
CA ASP A 371 -6.36 0.91 11.74
C ASP A 371 -7.30 0.70 10.54
N ALA A 372 -7.85 1.79 9.96
CA ALA A 372 -8.77 1.68 8.83
C ALA A 372 -8.05 1.36 7.51
N LEU A 373 -8.73 0.63 6.64
CA LEU A 373 -8.33 0.41 5.25
C LEU A 373 -8.93 1.48 4.34
N GLN A 374 -8.13 2.08 3.46
CA GLN A 374 -8.63 3.02 2.46
C GLN A 374 -9.36 2.23 1.36
N LYS A 375 -10.65 2.53 1.18
CA LYS A 375 -11.50 1.90 0.19
C LYS A 375 -11.24 2.49 -1.20
N ALA A 376 -11.17 1.62 -2.20
CA ALA A 376 -11.19 2.05 -3.60
C ALA A 376 -12.53 2.72 -3.95
N VAL A 377 -12.45 3.87 -4.63
CA VAL A 377 -13.58 4.53 -5.30
C VAL A 377 -13.35 4.44 -6.80
N THR A 378 -14.38 4.05 -7.55
CA THR A 378 -14.33 4.06 -9.02
C THR A 378 -14.51 5.51 -9.49
N ILE A 379 -13.49 6.05 -10.15
CA ILE A 379 -13.51 7.41 -10.71
C ILE A 379 -13.68 7.26 -12.22
N GLU A 380 -14.77 7.79 -12.77
CA GLU A 380 -14.89 8.00 -14.22
C GLU A 380 -13.95 9.15 -14.63
N ALA A 381 -13.48 9.15 -15.88
CA ALA A 381 -12.41 10.07 -16.29
C ALA A 381 -12.94 11.50 -16.46
N ASP A 382 -12.85 12.30 -15.40
CA ASP A 382 -13.37 13.68 -15.37
C ASP A 382 -12.71 14.57 -16.44
N ALA A 383 -13.56 15.13 -17.31
CA ALA A 383 -13.26 16.38 -18.01
C ALA A 383 -13.37 17.53 -16.99
N GLY A 384 -12.43 18.47 -17.01
CA GLY A 384 -12.36 19.55 -15.99
C GLY A 384 -13.00 20.87 -16.43
N GLU A 385 -13.24 21.75 -15.47
CA GLU A 385 -13.37 23.22 -15.69
C GLU A 385 -13.24 24.04 -14.38
N GLN A 386 -13.29 25.37 -14.50
CA GLN A 386 -12.88 26.41 -13.52
C GLN A 386 -13.97 27.51 -13.38
N ASP A 387 -13.99 28.45 -12.42
CA ASP A 387 -13.13 28.83 -11.27
C ASP A 387 -13.97 29.62 -10.22
N ALA A 388 -13.47 29.89 -9.00
CA ALA A 388 -14.06 30.92 -8.12
C ALA A 388 -13.15 31.45 -6.97
N SER A 389 -13.26 32.75 -6.70
CA SER A 389 -12.31 33.60 -5.96
C SER A 389 -12.76 34.11 -4.58
N ALA A 390 -11.82 34.57 -3.75
CA ALA A 390 -12.05 35.63 -2.74
C ALA A 390 -10.78 36.47 -2.48
N GLU A 391 -10.92 37.79 -2.34
CA GLU A 391 -9.82 38.76 -2.15
C GLU A 391 -9.59 39.14 -0.67
N GLY A 392 -8.41 39.70 -0.34
CA GLY A 392 -8.08 40.13 1.02
C GLY A 392 -6.80 40.99 1.15
N ASP A 393 -7.00 42.32 1.05
CA ASP A 393 -6.14 43.50 1.26
C ASP A 393 -4.68 43.39 1.80
N ARG A 394 -3.81 44.29 1.32
CA ARG A 394 -2.37 44.38 1.66
C ARG A 394 -2.08 45.46 2.70
N ARG A 395 -1.34 45.13 3.77
CA ARG A 395 -0.57 46.11 4.57
C ARG A 395 0.84 45.58 4.87
N PHE A 396 1.83 46.45 4.76
CA PHE A 396 3.23 46.14 5.07
C PHE A 396 3.35 45.59 6.50
N GLN A 397 3.78 44.36 6.62
CA GLN A 397 4.19 43.75 7.89
C GLN A 397 5.65 43.32 7.77
N GLN A 398 6.42 43.67 8.79
CA GLN A 398 7.82 43.32 8.97
C GLN A 398 7.99 41.79 8.86
N GLU A 399 9.05 41.31 8.20
CA GLU A 399 9.23 39.89 7.82
C GLU A 399 9.48 38.96 9.02
N CYS A 400 8.45 38.76 9.83
CA CYS A 400 8.40 37.79 10.92
C CYS A 400 7.77 36.50 10.42
N ILE A 401 8.62 35.54 10.07
CA ILE A 401 8.22 34.20 9.66
C ILE A 401 7.61 33.45 10.88
N PRO A 402 6.44 32.77 10.75
CA PRO A 402 5.88 31.96 11.83
C PRO A 402 6.83 30.87 12.32
N ALA A 403 6.82 30.55 13.62
CA ALA A 403 7.78 29.59 14.21
C ALA A 403 7.75 28.19 13.59
N GLU A 404 6.60 27.77 13.03
CA GLU A 404 6.38 26.48 12.34
C GLU A 404 6.51 26.58 10.80
N ALA A 405 7.19 27.59 10.25
CA ALA A 405 7.43 27.74 8.81
C ALA A 405 8.64 26.93 8.28
N ASP A 406 8.71 26.82 6.95
CA ASP A 406 9.71 26.04 6.20
C ASP A 406 9.66 24.52 6.49
N PHE A 407 8.55 24.00 7.01
CA PHE A 407 8.36 22.56 7.19
C PHE A 407 7.74 21.91 5.96
N LEU A 408 8.17 20.68 5.68
CA LEU A 408 7.53 19.76 4.74
C LEU A 408 7.40 18.40 5.41
N LEU A 409 6.18 17.94 5.64
CA LEU A 409 5.86 16.67 6.27
C LEU A 409 5.19 15.75 5.24
N GLY A 410 5.94 14.77 4.72
CA GLY A 410 5.43 13.72 3.87
C GLY A 410 4.97 12.51 4.69
N MET A 411 3.65 12.39 4.88
CA MET A 411 3.04 11.24 5.56
C MET A 411 2.78 10.11 4.56
N ALA A 412 3.12 8.87 4.92
CA ALA A 412 2.90 7.71 4.04
C ALA A 412 1.41 7.39 3.77
N THR A 413 0.50 7.84 4.63
CA THR A 413 -0.94 7.57 4.53
C THR A 413 -1.75 8.70 5.17
N LEU A 414 -3.02 8.84 4.79
CA LEU A 414 -3.97 9.77 5.42
C LEU A 414 -4.20 9.39 6.89
N GLN A 415 -4.64 10.37 7.68
CA GLN A 415 -5.07 10.16 9.06
C GLN A 415 -6.13 9.06 9.17
N ASP A 416 -6.06 8.25 10.23
CA ASP A 416 -6.93 7.10 10.54
C ASP A 416 -6.68 5.82 9.70
N TYR A 417 -5.76 5.83 8.74
CA TYR A 417 -5.50 4.70 7.85
C TYR A 417 -4.14 4.01 8.04
N VAL A 418 -4.05 2.77 7.55
CA VAL A 418 -2.81 1.97 7.50
C VAL A 418 -1.89 2.34 6.32
N SER A 419 -0.68 1.78 6.30
CA SER A 419 0.28 1.88 5.18
C SER A 419 0.93 0.52 4.88
N PHE A 420 1.21 0.21 3.61
CA PHE A 420 1.61 -1.14 3.18
C PHE A 420 3.14 -1.33 3.11
N ARG A 421 3.57 -2.51 3.57
CA ARG A 421 4.97 -2.96 3.63
C ARG A 421 5.14 -4.34 3.01
N SER A 422 6.06 -4.45 2.05
CA SER A 422 6.58 -5.71 1.54
C SER A 422 7.82 -6.12 2.35
N PRO A 423 7.85 -7.33 2.95
CA PRO A 423 9.05 -7.80 3.66
C PRO A 423 10.30 -7.96 2.79
N ARG A 424 10.15 -7.99 1.47
CA ARG A 424 11.25 -8.14 0.50
C ARG A 424 11.58 -6.84 -0.24
N GLU A 425 10.59 -5.98 -0.49
CA GLU A 425 10.75 -4.80 -1.35
C GLU A 425 10.71 -3.48 -0.57
N GLY A 426 10.38 -3.48 0.72
CA GLY A 426 10.17 -2.25 1.50
C GLY A 426 8.73 -1.74 1.45
N THR A 427 8.50 -0.49 1.87
CA THR A 427 7.16 0.13 1.88
C THR A 427 6.86 0.85 0.57
N TRP A 428 5.60 0.82 0.15
CA TRP A 428 5.17 1.45 -1.11
C TRP A 428 5.50 2.94 -1.17
N TYR A 429 5.39 3.64 -0.04
CA TYR A 429 5.67 5.06 0.05
C TYR A 429 7.17 5.37 -0.07
N ILE A 430 8.02 4.70 0.73
CA ILE A 430 9.46 5.01 0.73
C ILE A 430 10.11 4.58 -0.58
N GLN A 431 9.74 3.44 -1.16
CA GLN A 431 10.29 3.01 -2.45
C GLN A 431 9.92 3.98 -3.58
N ALA A 432 8.64 4.37 -3.69
CA ALA A 432 8.20 5.37 -4.67
C ALA A 432 8.87 6.74 -4.44
N LEU A 433 9.04 7.16 -3.17
CA LEU A 433 9.75 8.38 -2.80
C LEU A 433 11.22 8.35 -3.25
N CYS A 434 11.96 7.29 -2.93
CA CYS A 434 13.36 7.14 -3.33
C CYS A 434 13.51 7.10 -4.85
N GLN A 435 12.68 6.32 -5.55
CA GLN A 435 12.68 6.22 -7.01
C GLN A 435 12.39 7.57 -7.68
N HIS A 436 11.43 8.35 -7.16
CA HIS A 436 11.12 9.67 -7.71
C HIS A 436 12.14 10.74 -7.33
N LEU A 437 12.73 10.72 -6.12
CA LEU A 437 13.86 11.58 -5.79
C LEU A 437 15.03 11.32 -6.75
N GLU A 438 15.45 10.06 -6.91
CA GLU A 438 16.60 9.68 -7.75
C GLU A 438 16.39 10.02 -9.23
N SER A 439 15.18 9.84 -9.77
CA SER A 439 14.89 10.12 -11.19
C SER A 439 14.49 11.56 -11.51
N ARG A 440 14.09 12.37 -10.52
CA ARG A 440 13.55 13.73 -10.74
C ARG A 440 14.38 14.86 -10.16
N CYS A 441 15.12 14.65 -9.06
CA CYS A 441 16.08 15.64 -8.57
C CYS A 441 17.14 16.04 -9.63
N PRO A 442 17.70 15.14 -10.46
CA PRO A 442 18.59 15.52 -11.57
C PRO A 442 17.94 16.45 -12.61
N ARG A 443 16.59 16.46 -12.69
CA ARG A 443 15.82 17.28 -13.64
C ARG A 443 15.44 18.65 -13.09
N GLY A 444 15.71 18.93 -11.81
CA GLY A 444 15.30 20.15 -11.13
C GLY A 444 13.81 20.19 -10.73
N ASP A 445 13.10 19.07 -10.73
CA ASP A 445 11.74 18.97 -10.20
C ASP A 445 11.73 19.41 -8.72
N SER A 446 10.70 20.14 -8.28
CA SER A 446 10.55 20.50 -6.87
C SER A 446 10.15 19.29 -6.03
N VAL A 447 10.54 19.27 -4.75
CA VAL A 447 10.18 18.17 -3.83
C VAL A 447 8.66 18.04 -3.68
N VAL A 448 7.91 19.15 -3.81
CA VAL A 448 6.44 19.12 -3.86
C VAL A 448 5.95 18.36 -5.11
N SER A 449 6.48 18.68 -6.29
CA SER A 449 6.15 17.97 -7.55
C SER A 449 6.54 16.48 -7.51
N ILE A 450 7.65 16.17 -6.85
CA ILE A 450 8.11 14.79 -6.59
C ILE A 450 7.08 14.07 -5.71
N LEU A 451 6.61 14.68 -4.61
CA LEU A 451 5.58 14.12 -3.75
C LEU A 451 4.22 13.98 -4.46
N THR A 452 3.85 14.88 -5.37
CA THR A 452 2.68 14.69 -6.25
C THR A 452 2.82 13.44 -7.12
N ALA A 453 4.02 13.16 -7.64
CA ALA A 453 4.29 11.94 -8.39
C ALA A 453 4.21 10.68 -7.50
N VAL A 454 4.76 10.74 -6.27
CA VAL A 454 4.64 9.66 -5.26
C VAL A 454 3.18 9.38 -4.94
N ASN A 455 2.36 10.41 -4.71
CA ASN A 455 0.93 10.28 -4.51
C ASN A 455 0.26 9.54 -5.68
N ARG A 456 0.59 9.92 -6.93
CA ARG A 456 0.06 9.27 -8.14
C ARG A 456 0.49 7.81 -8.27
N GLU A 457 1.70 7.45 -7.87
CA GLU A 457 2.17 6.07 -7.94
C GLU A 457 1.53 5.21 -6.84
N VAL A 458 1.59 5.65 -5.58
CA VAL A 458 1.10 4.88 -4.43
C VAL A 458 -0.41 4.70 -4.49
N SER A 459 -1.17 5.72 -4.93
CA SER A 459 -2.63 5.61 -5.17
C SER A 459 -3.00 4.66 -6.31
N ARG A 460 -2.07 4.30 -7.20
CA ARG A 460 -2.28 3.29 -8.25
C ARG A 460 -1.96 1.88 -7.78
N LYS A 461 -1.01 1.71 -6.85
CA LYS A 461 -0.78 0.42 -6.18
C LYS A 461 -2.07 -0.03 -5.49
N THR A 462 -2.30 -1.33 -5.48
CA THR A 462 -3.53 -1.94 -4.95
C THR A 462 -3.12 -3.16 -4.15
N GLY A 463 -3.71 -3.31 -2.95
CA GLY A 463 -3.34 -4.38 -2.03
C GLY A 463 -3.82 -5.74 -2.49
N ARG A 464 -3.51 -6.79 -1.73
CA ARG A 464 -3.72 -8.20 -2.14
C ARG A 464 -5.20 -8.54 -2.42
N TRP A 465 -6.12 -7.70 -1.94
CA TRP A 465 -7.57 -7.89 -2.04
C TRP A 465 -8.26 -7.05 -3.13
N ASN A 466 -7.51 -6.33 -3.98
CA ASN A 466 -8.04 -5.41 -5.02
C ASN A 466 -8.94 -4.24 -4.52
N ALA A 467 -9.31 -4.19 -3.23
CA ALA A 467 -10.07 -3.10 -2.61
C ALA A 467 -9.23 -2.13 -1.76
N GLU A 468 -8.02 -2.56 -1.37
CA GLU A 468 -7.08 -1.81 -0.53
C GLU A 468 -6.29 -0.79 -1.34
N LYS A 469 -6.38 0.50 -0.96
CA LYS A 469 -5.59 1.59 -1.53
C LYS A 469 -4.68 2.21 -0.47
N GLN A 470 -3.71 3.00 -0.90
CA GLN A 470 -2.92 3.87 -0.02
C GLN A 470 -2.74 5.23 -0.70
N MET A 471 -2.98 6.30 0.07
CA MET A 471 -2.88 7.67 -0.37
C MET A 471 -1.98 8.42 0.61
N PRO A 472 -0.72 8.72 0.22
CA PRO A 472 0.18 9.55 1.01
C PRO A 472 -0.31 11.00 1.07
N GLN A 473 0.09 11.71 2.12
CA GLN A 473 -0.35 13.08 2.41
C GLN A 473 0.84 13.99 2.71
N PRO A 474 1.27 14.85 1.76
CA PRO A 474 2.17 15.95 2.06
C PRO A 474 1.41 17.08 2.77
N ILE A 475 2.00 17.61 3.84
CA ILE A 475 1.58 18.81 4.57
C ILE A 475 2.78 19.76 4.58
N MET A 476 2.59 21.06 4.32
CA MET A 476 3.73 21.99 4.18
C MET A 476 3.44 23.42 4.61
N THR A 477 4.49 24.07 5.11
CA THR A 477 4.59 25.50 5.41
C THR A 477 5.81 26.12 4.70
N LEU A 478 6.29 25.48 3.63
CA LEU A 478 7.36 25.98 2.76
C LEU A 478 6.96 27.31 2.13
N GLN A 479 7.88 28.28 2.15
CA GLN A 479 7.70 29.61 1.58
C GLN A 479 8.40 29.78 0.21
N LYS A 480 9.34 28.89 -0.10
CA LYS A 480 10.13 28.87 -1.35
C LYS A 480 10.07 27.49 -2.01
N ARG A 481 10.43 27.40 -3.29
CA ARG A 481 10.58 26.11 -3.99
C ARG A 481 11.74 25.33 -3.37
N LEU A 482 11.43 24.17 -2.81
CA LEU A 482 12.45 23.21 -2.41
C LEU A 482 12.81 22.32 -3.60
N ILE A 483 14.09 22.30 -3.96
CA ILE A 483 14.69 21.47 -5.01
C ILE A 483 15.97 20.87 -4.40
N PHE A 484 16.31 19.62 -4.69
CA PHE A 484 17.58 19.02 -4.26
C PHE A 484 18.51 18.85 -5.48
N PRO A 485 19.48 19.77 -5.71
CA PRO A 485 20.38 19.68 -6.86
C PRO A 485 21.43 18.57 -6.63
N VAL A 486 21.64 17.75 -7.65
CA VAL A 486 22.61 16.65 -7.66
C VAL A 486 24.05 17.16 -7.93
N ASN A 487 24.18 18.42 -8.35
CA ASN A 487 25.42 19.09 -8.76
C ASN A 487 26.32 19.50 -7.58
#